data_AF-A0A1D2UVH9-F1
#
_entry.id   AF-A0A1D2UVH9-F1
#
_cell.length_a   1.000
_cell.length_b   1.000
_cell.length_c   1.000
_cell.angle_alpha   90.00
_cell.angle_beta   90.00
_cell.angle_gamma   90.00
#
_symmetry.space_group_name_H-M   'P 1'
#
loop_
_entity.id
_entity.type
_entity.pdbx_description
1 polymer ?
#
loop_
_entity_poly.entity_id
_entity_poly.type
_entity_poly.pdbx_seq_one_letter_code
_entity_poly.pdbx_strand_id
1 'polypeptide(L)' 'MIEKDTDVEIQKADGKRVSLRVPAYVCDTCGEVYYTPEVSRKLDRIAYSS' A
#
# COMPACT_ATOMS: atom_id res chain seq x y z
N MET A 1 -14.35 10.41 0.29
CA MET A 1 -13.24 9.43 0.39
C MET A 1 -13.72 8.30 1.28
N ILE A 2 -13.64 7.06 0.80
CA ILE A 2 -14.05 5.87 1.55
C ILE A 2 -12.78 5.12 1.92
N GLU A 3 -12.60 4.86 3.22
CA GLU A 3 -11.52 3.99 3.69
C GLU A 3 -11.89 2.55 3.35
N LYS A 4 -11.03 1.88 2.57
CA LYS A 4 -11.16 0.46 2.25
C LYS A 4 -9.78 -0.18 2.25
N ASP A 5 -9.72 -1.43 2.66
CA ASP A 5 -8.52 -2.23 2.50
C ASP A 5 -8.25 -2.51 1.03
N THR A 6 -7.06 -2.14 0.55
CA THR A 6 -6.57 -2.43 -0.80
C THR A 6 -5.43 -3.43 -0.74
N ASP A 7 -5.33 -4.27 -1.76
CA ASP A 7 -4.19 -5.17 -1.93
C ASP A 7 -3.09 -4.43 -2.69
N VAL A 8 -1.89 -4.40 -2.12
CA VAL A 8 -0.71 -3.77 -2.71
C VAL A 8 0.36 -4.84 -2.86
N GLU A 9 0.80 -5.06 -4.10
CA GLU A 9 1.93 -5.92 -4.41
C GLU A 9 3.22 -5.11 -4.35
N ILE A 10 4.13 -5.47 -3.46
CA ILE A 10 5.47 -4.89 -3.36
C ILE A 10 6.48 -5.90 -3.85
N GLN A 11 7.37 -5.46 -4.75
CA GLN A 11 8.59 -6.19 -5.05
C GLN A 11 9.70 -5.75 -4.08
N LYS A 12 10.17 -6.70 -3.28
CA LYS A 12 11.34 -6.51 -2.41
C LYS A 12 12.64 -6.52 -3.21
N ALA A 13 13.71 -6.00 -2.60
CA ALA A 13 15.04 -5.98 -3.19
C ALA A 13 15.64 -7.38 -3.48
N ASP A 14 15.23 -8.42 -2.73
CA ASP A 14 15.61 -9.82 -2.96
C ASP A 14 14.86 -10.48 -4.14
N GLY A 15 14.01 -9.71 -4.84
CA GLY A 15 13.17 -10.20 -5.93
C GLY A 15 11.87 -10.86 -5.47
N LYS A 16 11.63 -11.00 -4.16
CA LYS A 16 10.40 -11.58 -3.62
C LYS A 16 9.24 -10.59 -3.76
N ARG A 17 8.11 -11.08 -4.26
CA ARG A 17 6.85 -10.32 -4.29
C ARG A 17 6.04 -10.64 -3.06
N VAL A 18 5.54 -9.60 -2.39
CA VAL A 18 4.65 -9.72 -1.24
C VAL A 18 3.38 -8.94 -1.50
N SER A 19 2.25 -9.61 -1.33
CA SER A 19 0.92 -9.01 -1.39
C SER A 19 0.53 -8.62 0.02
N LEU A 20 0.17 -7.35 0.23
CA LEU A 20 -0.17 -6.81 1.53
C LEU A 20 -1.51 -6.10 1.45
N ARG A 21 -2.38 -6.43 2.39
CA ARG A 21 -3.62 -5.71 2.58
C ARG A 21 -3.38 -4.50 3.50
N VAL A 22 -3.61 -3.30 2.98
CA VAL A 22 -3.42 -2.04 3.70
C VAL A 22 -4.63 -1.13 3.53
N PRO A 23 -4.99 -0.32 4.55
CA PRO A 23 -6.07 0.64 4.42
C PRO A 23 -5.67 1.77 3.46
N ALA A 24 -6.56 2.10 2.54
CA ALA A 24 -6.40 3.23 1.64
C ALA A 24 -7.71 4.02 1.52
N TYR A 25 -7.59 5.31 1.29
CA TYR A 25 -8.71 6.18 1.01
C TYR A 25 -8.97 6.19 -0.49
N VAL A 26 -10.07 5.59 -0.90
CA VAL A 26 -10.51 5.60 -2.29
C VAL A 26 -11.52 6.71 -2.50
N CYS A 27 -11.30 7.55 -3.50
CA CYS A 27 -12.27 8.53 -3.94
C CYS A 27 -13.42 7.81 -4.66
N ASP A 28 -14.63 7.87 -4.11
CA ASP A 28 -15.81 7.22 -4.71
C ASP A 28 -16.20 7.86 -6.06
N THR A 29 -15.88 9.14 -6.24
CA THR A 29 -16.21 9.90 -7.45
C THR A 29 -15.19 9.69 -8.58
N CYS A 30 -13.89 9.70 -8.26
CA CYS A 30 -12.82 9.66 -9.26
C CYS A 30 -12.11 8.29 -9.34
N GLY A 31 -12.23 7.46 -8.30
CA GLY A 31 -11.47 6.21 -8.16
C GLY A 31 -10.01 6.38 -7.69
N GLU A 32 -9.57 7.60 -7.38
CA GLU A 32 -8.21 7.86 -6.91
C GLU A 32 -7.95 7.19 -5.55
N VAL A 33 -6.79 6.55 -5.41
CA VAL A 33 -6.38 5.84 -4.20
C VAL A 33 -5.30 6.64 -3.49
N TYR A 34 -5.57 7.03 -2.24
CA TYR A 34 -4.65 7.76 -1.38
C TYR A 34 -4.25 6.90 -0.18
N TYR A 35 -2.96 6.81 0.07
CA TYR A 35 -2.39 6.10 1.22
C TYR A 35 -1.98 7.08 2.31
N THR A 36 -2.19 6.73 3.57
CA THR A 36 -1.69 7.54 4.68
C THR A 36 -0.16 7.48 4.76
N PRO A 37 0.48 8.49 5.37
CA PRO A 37 1.93 8.45 5.63
C PRO A 37 2.37 7.23 6.44
N GLU A 38 1.50 6.68 7.29
CA GLU A 38 1.76 5.47 8.06
C GLU A 38 1.82 4.23 7.17
N VAL A 39 0.85 4.07 6.26
CA VAL A 39 0.85 2.98 5.29
C VAL A 39 2.05 3.09 4.37
N SER A 40 2.35 4.29 3.84
CA SER A 40 3.53 4.53 3.00
C SER A 40 4.82 4.11 3.70
N ARG A 41 5.02 4.50 4.97
CA ARG A 41 6.17 4.07 5.78
C ARG A 41 6.22 2.56 6.00
N LYS A 42 5.07 1.90 6.13
CA LYS A 42 4.99 0.44 6.28
C LYS A 42 5.41 -0.26 4.98
N LEU A 43 4.92 0.20 3.83
CA LEU A 43 5.30 -0.32 2.52
C LEU A 43 6.81 -0.14 2.27
N ASP A 44 7.33 1.06 2.54
CA ASP A 44 8.75 1.39 2.40
C ASP A 44 9.64 0.48 3.28
N ARG A 45 9.29 0.32 4.56
CA ARG A 45 9.98 -0.65 5.42
C ARG A 45 9.93 -2.07 4.88
N ILE A 46 8.84 -2.51 4.27
CA ILE A 46 8.75 -3.89 3.77
C ILE A 46 9.58 -4.06 2.49
N ALA A 47 9.62 -3.03 1.63
CA ALA A 47 10.45 -3.01 0.43
C ALA A 47 11.95 -3.02 0.76
N TYR A 48 12.36 -2.30 1.81
CA TYR A 48 13.76 -2.08 2.18
C TYR A 48 14.23 -2.82 3.45
N SER A 49 13.38 -3.56 4.15
CA SER A 49 13.81 -4.42 5.26
C SER A 49 14.49 -5.65 4.68
N SER A 50 15.82 -5.56 4.53
CA SER A 50 16.75 -6.68 4.39
C SER A 50 16.63 -7.68 5.52
#